data_AF-A0A6J0ZDS1-F1
#
_entry.id   AF-A0A6J0ZDS1-F1
#
_cell.length_a   1.000
_cell.length_b   1.000
_cell.length_c   1.000
_cell.angle_alpha   90.00
_cell.angle_beta   90.00
_cell.angle_gamma   90.00
#
_symmetry.space_group_name_H-M   'P 1'
#
loop_
_entity.id
_entity.type
_entity.pdbx_description
1 polymer ?
#
loop_
_entity_poly.entity_id
_entity_poly.type
_entity_poly.pdbx_seq_one_letter_code
_entity_poly.pdbx_strand_id
1 'polypeptide(L)'
;MIESSSSSVCSRKVSMKHQRVPVVILHSKGTMASWPFCRLWSISDPILFQVTLVATLLATVLGSCGIPPYLDFAYPINELNETTFETGTTLRYSCRPGYRISSKSYSLTCEVTGNWKYREFCVKKRCENPGELLNGQVIVKTDYSFGSEIEFSCSEGYILMGSANSYCEIQDKGVGWSDPLPQCIIAKCEPPPAISNGRHNGGDEDFYTYGSSVTYSCDPDFSMLGQASISCRVENKTIGVWSPSPPSCKKVICVQPVVKDGKITSGFGPIYTYQQSIVYACDKGFRLEGNSLIRCEADNSWNPPPPTCELNGCVGLPHIPHASWGRYGYRTQAKQQVHDIGTVLNYNCDFGYKPKADGPTTVTCQSDLKWSPYIECEEVCCPVPNLNNNGRIILLGRHSDRTHCTYFSGDEISYTCHNKYTSYATCTKHGTWSPRTPECSPDCESPPVIAHGQSNIVSKYFEFEREAEYECDEGYTLVGANRLSCTSSGWSPATPQCKALCLKPTIEYGRLSVEKVKYVEPERITIQCESGYRLVGSENITCSEDRTWYPEAPKCEWEYPEGCEQVVTGRKLLQCLSRPEEVKLALEVYKLSLEIALLELQIDKPKDASLEASEREKNVPAAFNPI
;
A
#
# COMPACT_ATOMS: atom_id res chain seq x y z
N MET A 1 -47.74 -38.44 0.34
CA MET A 1 -48.93 -39.17 0.83
C MET A 1 -49.09 -38.81 2.30
N ILE A 2 -50.34 -38.65 2.77
CA ILE A 2 -50.86 -38.99 4.12
C ILE A 2 -49.99 -38.62 5.34
N GLU A 3 -50.47 -37.67 6.16
CA GLU A 3 -50.87 -37.81 7.59
C GLU A 3 -50.34 -39.00 8.44
N SER A 4 -50.31 -38.99 9.78
CA SER A 4 -50.45 -37.93 10.80
C SER A 4 -50.02 -38.49 12.19
N SER A 5 -49.90 -37.60 13.18
CA SER A 5 -50.07 -37.80 14.64
C SER A 5 -50.04 -39.20 15.29
N SER A 6 -49.35 -39.31 16.43
CA SER A 6 -49.97 -39.74 17.71
C SER A 6 -49.07 -39.44 18.91
N SER A 7 -49.56 -39.67 20.14
CA SER A 7 -48.98 -39.18 21.39
C SER A 7 -49.20 -40.15 22.57
N SER A 8 -48.67 -39.77 23.75
CA SER A 8 -49.16 -40.10 25.12
C SER A 8 -48.50 -41.21 25.98
N VAL A 9 -48.08 -40.77 27.19
CA VAL A 9 -48.33 -41.35 28.53
C VAL A 9 -47.73 -42.73 28.94
N CYS A 10 -46.51 -42.67 29.51
CA CYS A 10 -46.17 -43.00 30.90
C CYS A 10 -46.95 -44.09 31.71
N SER A 11 -46.27 -45.19 32.13
CA SER A 11 -45.99 -45.48 33.58
C SER A 11 -45.33 -46.84 33.93
N ARG A 12 -44.19 -46.78 34.65
CA ARG A 12 -43.63 -47.67 35.71
C ARG A 12 -44.01 -49.17 35.82
N LYS A 13 -42.98 -50.02 36.01
CA LYS A 13 -42.81 -50.83 37.26
C LYS A 13 -41.38 -51.37 37.52
N VAL A 14 -40.84 -51.00 38.69
CA VAL A 14 -40.07 -51.80 39.69
C VAL A 14 -38.92 -52.73 39.23
N SER A 15 -37.70 -52.46 39.75
CA SER A 15 -36.97 -53.39 40.63
C SER A 15 -35.95 -52.65 41.54
N MET A 16 -35.32 -53.37 42.50
CA MET A 16 -34.60 -52.81 43.65
C MET A 16 -33.08 -52.76 43.52
N LYS A 17 -32.42 -51.87 44.29
CA LYS A 17 -31.31 -52.24 45.20
C LYS A 17 -30.95 -51.14 46.22
N HIS A 18 -30.30 -51.53 47.32
CA HIS A 18 -29.55 -50.66 48.25
C HIS A 18 -28.22 -50.20 47.59
N GLN A 19 -27.51 -49.14 48.01
CA GLN A 19 -26.78 -49.00 49.29
C GLN A 19 -26.60 -47.51 49.68
N ARG A 20 -25.88 -47.22 50.78
CA ARG A 20 -25.73 -45.89 51.39
C ARG A 20 -24.51 -45.11 50.86
N VAL A 21 -24.60 -43.79 50.98
CA VAL A 21 -23.53 -42.80 50.72
C VAL A 21 -22.50 -42.78 51.86
N PRO A 22 -21.19 -42.65 51.60
CA PRO A 22 -20.19 -42.31 52.61
C PRO A 22 -20.18 -40.79 52.89
N VAL A 23 -20.01 -40.39 54.15
CA VAL A 23 -19.99 -38.98 54.56
C VAL A 23 -18.67 -38.65 55.27
N VAL A 24 -18.01 -37.58 54.83
CA VAL A 24 -16.95 -36.88 55.57
C VAL A 24 -17.40 -35.43 55.71
N ILE A 25 -17.31 -34.88 56.93
CA ILE A 25 -17.76 -33.53 57.26
C ILE A 25 -16.55 -32.64 57.57
N LEU A 26 -16.63 -31.38 57.15
CA LEU A 26 -15.79 -30.28 57.65
C LEU A 26 -16.70 -29.13 58.09
N HIS A 27 -16.29 -28.40 59.13
CA HIS A 27 -17.13 -27.48 59.92
C HIS A 27 -17.59 -26.21 59.19
N SER A 28 -18.83 -25.75 59.47
CA SER A 28 -19.03 -24.43 60.13
C SER A 28 -20.49 -24.09 60.53
N LYS A 29 -20.63 -23.45 61.71
CA LYS A 29 -21.62 -22.45 62.21
C LYS A 29 -23.02 -22.29 61.56
N GLY A 30 -24.08 -22.23 62.40
CA GLY A 30 -25.33 -21.50 62.08
C GLY A 30 -26.55 -21.72 63.02
N THR A 31 -27.03 -20.63 63.65
CA THR A 31 -28.37 -20.36 64.28
C THR A 31 -29.50 -21.41 64.18
N MET A 32 -30.17 -21.87 65.26
CA MET A 32 -31.05 -21.22 66.28
C MET A 32 -32.52 -20.88 65.88
N ALA A 33 -33.47 -21.64 66.45
CA ALA A 33 -34.87 -21.30 66.80
C ALA A 33 -35.36 -22.40 67.80
N SER A 34 -35.80 -22.17 69.06
CA SER A 34 -37.02 -21.50 69.59
C SER A 34 -38.34 -22.14 69.12
N TRP A 35 -39.33 -22.55 69.95
CA TRP A 35 -39.69 -22.36 71.38
C TRP A 35 -40.88 -23.35 71.72
N PRO A 36 -41.61 -23.33 72.87
CA PRO A 36 -41.46 -22.65 74.18
C PRO A 36 -41.67 -23.54 75.48
N PHE A 37 -41.33 -22.95 76.64
CA PHE A 37 -41.86 -23.01 78.05
C PHE A 37 -42.85 -24.11 78.54
N CYS A 38 -42.90 -24.50 79.83
CA CYS A 38 -42.78 -23.76 81.12
C CYS A 38 -41.65 -24.27 82.06
N ARG A 39 -40.97 -23.47 82.93
CA ARG A 39 -41.37 -22.51 84.01
C ARG A 39 -41.93 -23.23 85.25
N LEU A 40 -41.53 -23.00 86.51
CA LEU A 40 -40.69 -21.97 87.20
C LEU A 40 -39.86 -22.65 88.34
N TRP A 41 -38.80 -22.07 88.92
CA TRP A 41 -38.86 -21.11 90.05
C TRP A 41 -37.58 -20.24 90.21
N SER A 42 -37.54 -19.38 91.24
CA SER A 42 -36.71 -18.14 91.30
C SER A 42 -35.48 -18.17 92.22
N ILE A 43 -34.57 -17.23 91.93
CA ILE A 43 -33.41 -16.75 92.70
C ILE A 43 -33.83 -16.04 94.00
N SER A 44 -33.04 -16.19 95.09
CA SER A 44 -32.65 -15.08 96.00
C SER A 44 -31.57 -15.46 97.03
N ASP A 45 -30.53 -14.62 97.10
CA ASP A 45 -29.47 -14.46 98.11
C ASP A 45 -29.99 -13.79 99.43
N PRO A 46 -29.20 -13.46 100.50
CA PRO A 46 -27.78 -13.77 100.84
C PRO A 46 -27.48 -14.10 102.34
N ILE A 47 -26.20 -14.37 102.66
CA ILE A 47 -25.39 -13.91 103.84
C ILE A 47 -25.88 -14.12 105.33
N LEU A 48 -25.04 -14.87 106.10
CA LEU A 48 -24.67 -14.78 107.55
C LEU A 48 -25.49 -15.39 108.73
N PHE A 49 -24.72 -15.84 109.73
CA PHE A 49 -24.95 -16.13 111.18
C PHE A 49 -25.87 -17.30 111.68
N GLN A 50 -25.19 -18.34 112.26
CA GLN A 50 -25.43 -19.04 113.57
C GLN A 50 -26.87 -19.59 113.88
N VAL A 51 -27.11 -20.81 114.41
CA VAL A 51 -26.46 -21.57 115.50
C VAL A 51 -26.77 -23.10 115.41
N THR A 52 -25.75 -23.99 115.40
CA THR A 52 -25.80 -25.48 115.66
C THR A 52 -26.66 -26.36 114.70
N LEU A 53 -26.49 -27.70 114.61
CA LEU A 53 -25.90 -28.68 115.54
C LEU A 53 -25.23 -29.92 114.85
N VAL A 54 -23.96 -30.16 115.19
CA VAL A 54 -23.19 -31.45 115.18
C VAL A 54 -22.96 -32.21 113.86
N ALA A 55 -21.79 -31.91 113.27
CA ALA A 55 -20.66 -32.83 112.98
C ALA A 55 -20.60 -33.79 111.75
N THR A 56 -19.36 -33.89 111.23
CA THR A 56 -18.84 -34.81 110.20
C THR A 56 -19.35 -34.55 108.76
N LEU A 57 -18.60 -34.80 107.67
CA LEU A 57 -17.29 -35.42 107.46
C LEU A 57 -16.36 -34.52 106.60
N LEU A 58 -15.04 -34.61 106.80
CA LEU A 58 -14.06 -34.30 105.75
C LEU A 58 -13.94 -35.52 104.83
N ALA A 59 -14.77 -35.58 103.79
CA ALA A 59 -14.67 -36.59 102.74
C ALA A 59 -13.96 -36.01 101.51
N THR A 60 -12.73 -36.45 101.25
CA THR A 60 -12.09 -36.24 99.94
C THR A 60 -12.86 -37.02 98.89
N VAL A 61 -13.51 -36.33 97.95
CA VAL A 61 -14.22 -36.96 96.83
C VAL A 61 -13.20 -37.53 95.84
N LEU A 62 -12.76 -38.76 96.12
CA LEU A 62 -12.01 -39.58 95.17
C LEU A 62 -12.96 -40.02 94.05
N GLY A 63 -12.61 -39.71 92.80
CA GLY A 63 -13.40 -40.14 91.64
C GLY A 63 -13.28 -41.64 91.42
N SER A 64 -14.38 -42.38 91.60
CA SER A 64 -14.50 -43.75 91.10
C SER A 64 -14.74 -43.75 89.59
N CYS A 65 -14.17 -44.73 88.89
CA CYS A 65 -14.35 -44.87 87.45
C CYS A 65 -15.57 -45.71 87.13
N GLY A 66 -16.33 -45.35 86.09
CA GLY A 66 -17.41 -46.19 85.56
C GLY A 66 -16.89 -47.39 84.76
N ILE A 67 -17.80 -48.07 84.05
CA ILE A 67 -17.48 -49.18 83.13
C ILE A 67 -16.34 -48.76 82.16
N PRO A 68 -15.30 -49.58 81.95
CA PRO A 68 -14.22 -49.26 81.01
C PRO A 68 -14.68 -49.05 79.57
N PRO A 69 -13.99 -48.20 78.79
CA PRO A 69 -14.29 -48.04 77.37
C PRO A 69 -14.09 -49.36 76.59
N TYR A 70 -14.91 -49.57 75.57
CA TYR A 70 -14.68 -50.63 74.59
C TYR A 70 -13.41 -50.32 73.77
N LEU A 71 -12.59 -51.34 73.51
CA LEU A 71 -11.33 -51.21 72.77
C LEU A 71 -11.34 -52.12 71.54
N ASP A 72 -11.16 -51.55 70.35
CA ASP A 72 -11.12 -52.29 69.08
C ASP A 72 -9.90 -53.23 68.94
N PHE A 73 -8.88 -53.02 69.77
CA PHE A 73 -7.65 -53.81 69.80
C PHE A 73 -7.57 -54.84 70.96
N ALA A 74 -8.43 -54.74 71.97
CA ALA A 74 -8.33 -55.54 73.19
C ALA A 74 -9.68 -55.85 73.87
N TYR A 75 -9.69 -56.89 74.72
CA TYR A 75 -10.81 -57.29 75.57
C TYR A 75 -10.30 -57.59 76.99
N PRO A 76 -11.11 -57.41 78.06
CA PRO A 76 -10.67 -57.72 79.42
C PRO A 76 -10.42 -59.23 79.56
N ILE A 77 -9.42 -59.62 80.36
CA ILE A 77 -9.07 -61.05 80.55
C ILE A 77 -10.14 -61.78 81.37
N ASN A 78 -10.74 -61.07 82.33
CA ASN A 78 -11.81 -61.56 83.20
C ASN A 78 -13.12 -60.87 82.82
N GLU A 79 -14.25 -61.52 83.10
CA GLU A 79 -15.57 -60.89 83.00
C GLU A 79 -15.71 -59.78 84.06
N LEU A 80 -16.33 -58.66 83.66
CA LEU A 80 -16.49 -57.47 84.51
C LEU A 80 -17.94 -57.39 85.00
N ASN A 81 -18.16 -57.83 86.24
CA ASN A 81 -19.48 -57.81 86.90
C ASN A 81 -19.76 -56.49 87.66
N GLU A 82 -18.75 -55.66 87.84
CA GLU A 82 -18.81 -54.37 88.53
C GLU A 82 -18.99 -53.22 87.53
N THR A 83 -19.80 -52.22 87.91
CA THR A 83 -20.08 -51.02 87.09
C THR A 83 -19.33 -49.77 87.56
N THR A 84 -18.73 -49.82 88.74
CA THR A 84 -18.00 -48.72 89.40
C THR A 84 -16.76 -49.26 90.09
N PHE A 85 -15.60 -48.64 89.84
CA PHE A 85 -14.30 -49.12 90.28
C PHE A 85 -13.57 -48.06 91.12
N GLU A 86 -12.93 -48.46 92.21
CA GLU A 86 -12.18 -47.56 93.09
C GLU A 86 -10.94 -46.97 92.40
N THR A 87 -10.54 -45.77 92.83
CA THR A 87 -9.32 -45.10 92.37
C THR A 87 -8.08 -45.99 92.55
N GLY A 88 -7.26 -46.14 91.50
CA GLY A 88 -6.10 -47.03 91.49
C GLY A 88 -6.38 -48.46 91.00
N THR A 89 -7.65 -48.86 90.89
CA THR A 89 -8.04 -50.16 90.30
C THR A 89 -7.41 -50.34 88.93
N THR A 90 -6.78 -51.50 88.71
CA THR A 90 -6.02 -51.80 87.49
C THR A 90 -6.52 -53.09 86.84
N LEU A 91 -7.23 -52.94 85.72
CA LEU A 91 -7.87 -54.05 84.98
C LEU A 91 -6.93 -54.54 83.86
N ARG A 92 -6.78 -55.87 83.72
CA ARG A 92 -5.85 -56.50 82.74
C ARG A 92 -6.59 -56.96 81.48
N TYR A 93 -5.98 -56.73 80.33
CA TYR A 93 -6.58 -56.94 79.00
C TYR A 93 -5.74 -57.89 78.13
N SER A 94 -6.42 -58.65 77.27
CA SER A 94 -5.83 -59.45 76.19
C SER A 94 -6.03 -58.76 74.84
N CYS A 95 -5.14 -58.99 73.89
CA CYS A 95 -5.28 -58.46 72.53
C CYS A 95 -6.27 -59.29 71.71
N ARG A 96 -7.10 -58.63 70.91
CA ARG A 96 -8.02 -59.32 69.99
C ARG A 96 -7.25 -60.06 68.87
N PRO A 97 -7.87 -61.05 68.20
CA PRO A 97 -7.36 -61.58 66.94
C PRO A 97 -7.00 -60.46 65.96
N GLY A 98 -5.92 -60.64 65.19
CA GLY A 98 -5.33 -59.58 64.38
C GLY A 98 -4.40 -58.61 65.13
N TYR A 99 -4.34 -58.64 66.47
CA TYR A 99 -3.47 -57.78 67.29
C TYR A 99 -2.43 -58.58 68.10
N ARG A 100 -1.35 -57.91 68.54
CA ARG A 100 -0.27 -58.46 69.39
C ARG A 100 0.12 -57.48 70.49
N ILE A 101 0.59 -58.01 71.62
CA ILE A 101 1.07 -57.20 72.75
C ILE A 101 2.31 -56.40 72.31
N SER A 102 2.30 -55.09 72.59
CA SER A 102 3.41 -54.15 72.35
C SER A 102 3.95 -53.52 73.63
N SER A 103 3.23 -53.61 74.75
CA SER A 103 3.65 -53.08 76.05
C SER A 103 3.50 -54.14 77.13
N LYS A 104 4.44 -54.19 78.09
CA LYS A 104 4.33 -55.02 79.29
C LYS A 104 3.18 -54.55 80.22
N SER A 105 2.69 -53.32 80.04
CA SER A 105 1.57 -52.73 80.78
C SER A 105 0.26 -52.86 80.00
N TYR A 106 -0.27 -54.08 79.87
CA TYR A 106 -1.54 -54.37 79.19
C TYR A 106 -2.75 -54.18 80.11
N SER A 107 -2.88 -52.99 80.66
CA SER A 107 -3.89 -52.67 81.68
C SER A 107 -4.41 -51.24 81.62
N LEU A 108 -5.68 -51.08 82.03
CA LEU A 108 -6.34 -49.80 82.26
C LEU A 108 -6.29 -49.51 83.76
N THR A 109 -5.91 -48.29 84.15
CA THR A 109 -5.83 -47.86 85.56
C THR A 109 -6.81 -46.71 85.82
N CYS A 110 -7.61 -46.81 86.88
CA CYS A 110 -8.52 -45.74 87.29
C CYS A 110 -7.74 -44.60 87.98
N GLU A 111 -7.79 -43.38 87.45
CA GLU A 111 -7.14 -42.21 88.07
C GLU A 111 -8.03 -41.51 89.11
N VAL A 112 -7.41 -40.70 89.97
CA VAL A 112 -8.07 -39.84 90.97
C VAL A 112 -9.13 -38.89 90.37
N THR A 113 -9.08 -38.67 89.05
CA THR A 113 -10.01 -37.86 88.25
C THR A 113 -11.27 -38.61 87.81
N GLY A 114 -11.44 -39.89 88.17
CA GLY A 114 -12.55 -40.75 87.72
C GLY A 114 -12.43 -41.25 86.27
N ASN A 115 -11.26 -41.08 85.63
CA ASN A 115 -11.01 -41.48 84.25
C ASN A 115 -10.10 -42.71 84.14
N TRP A 116 -10.30 -43.52 83.10
CA TRP A 116 -9.45 -44.66 82.78
C TRP A 116 -8.21 -44.23 81.99
N LYS A 117 -7.03 -44.33 82.62
CA LYS A 117 -5.73 -44.13 81.97
C LYS A 117 -5.23 -45.42 81.35
N TYR A 118 -4.82 -45.33 80.08
CA TYR A 118 -4.07 -46.37 79.38
C TYR A 118 -3.18 -45.75 78.30
N ARG A 119 -2.40 -46.61 77.63
CA ARG A 119 -1.74 -46.35 76.35
C ARG A 119 -2.05 -47.55 75.44
N GLU A 120 -1.82 -47.43 74.14
CA GLU A 120 -1.97 -48.57 73.23
C GLU A 120 -0.96 -49.68 73.60
N PHE A 121 -1.46 -50.75 74.22
CA PHE A 121 -0.67 -51.92 74.64
C PHE A 121 -0.79 -53.11 73.69
N CYS A 122 -1.75 -53.07 72.76
CA CYS A 122 -1.88 -53.98 71.64
C CYS A 122 -1.74 -53.20 70.33
N VAL A 123 -0.85 -53.64 69.44
CA VAL A 123 -0.72 -53.11 68.08
C VAL A 123 -1.18 -54.16 67.09
N LYS A 124 -1.60 -53.75 65.89
CA LYS A 124 -1.93 -54.69 64.82
C LYS A 124 -0.75 -55.66 64.58
N LYS A 125 -1.06 -56.93 64.34
CA LYS A 125 -0.12 -57.84 63.67
C LYS A 125 0.11 -57.32 62.25
N ARG A 126 1.22 -57.74 61.64
CA ARG A 126 1.57 -57.41 60.26
C ARG A 126 1.62 -58.69 59.45
N CYS A 127 1.08 -58.65 58.24
CA CYS A 127 1.32 -59.67 57.24
C CYS A 127 2.77 -59.58 56.77
N GLU A 128 3.30 -60.69 56.25
CA GLU A 128 4.64 -60.72 55.67
C GLU A 128 4.68 -59.90 54.38
N ASN A 129 5.88 -59.52 53.92
CA ASN A 129 6.02 -58.90 52.61
C ASN A 129 5.58 -59.92 51.54
N PRO A 130 4.56 -59.66 50.70
CA PRO A 130 4.08 -60.61 49.71
C PRO A 130 5.15 -61.01 48.68
N GLY A 131 6.21 -60.22 48.52
CA GLY A 131 7.32 -60.49 47.60
C GLY A 131 7.24 -59.66 46.31
N GLU A 132 8.11 -59.97 45.36
CA GLU A 132 8.17 -59.29 44.06
C GLU A 132 7.29 -60.01 43.01
N LEU A 133 6.44 -59.25 42.32
CA LEU A 133 5.60 -59.76 41.25
C LEU A 133 6.36 -59.71 39.92
N LEU A 134 6.83 -60.86 39.44
CA LEU A 134 7.53 -60.95 38.14
C LEU A 134 6.64 -60.40 37.01
N ASN A 135 7.20 -59.51 36.19
CA ASN A 135 6.50 -58.78 35.12
C ASN A 135 5.30 -57.95 35.61
N GLY A 136 5.34 -57.46 36.86
CA GLY A 136 4.35 -56.56 37.43
C GLY A 136 4.87 -55.80 38.64
N GLN A 137 3.95 -55.31 39.46
CA GLN A 137 4.22 -54.57 40.69
C GLN A 137 3.15 -54.83 41.75
N VAL A 138 3.58 -54.84 43.01
CA VAL A 138 2.68 -54.86 44.18
C VAL A 138 2.48 -53.44 44.67
N ILE A 139 1.26 -52.93 44.57
CA ILE A 139 0.87 -51.57 44.95
C ILE A 139 0.27 -51.62 46.36
N VAL A 140 1.05 -51.19 47.36
CA VAL A 140 0.56 -51.06 48.73
C VAL A 140 -0.38 -49.87 48.83
N LYS A 141 -1.67 -50.12 49.10
CA LYS A 141 -2.70 -49.05 49.21
C LYS A 141 -2.65 -48.34 50.55
N THR A 142 -2.20 -49.04 51.59
CA THR A 142 -2.27 -48.61 52.99
C THR A 142 -0.98 -48.96 53.71
N ASP A 143 -0.86 -50.16 54.28
CA ASP A 143 0.39 -50.71 54.82
C ASP A 143 0.33 -52.26 54.87
N TYR A 144 1.18 -52.89 55.69
CA TYR A 144 1.17 -54.34 55.90
C TYR A 144 0.47 -54.77 57.21
N SER A 145 -0.37 -53.94 57.81
CA SER A 145 -1.04 -54.24 59.08
C SER A 145 -2.37 -54.98 58.88
N PHE A 146 -2.88 -55.62 59.95
CA PHE A 146 -4.19 -56.29 59.92
C PHE A 146 -5.31 -55.38 59.38
N GLY A 147 -6.06 -55.86 58.38
CA GLY A 147 -7.12 -55.12 57.68
C GLY A 147 -6.65 -54.17 56.58
N SER A 148 -5.37 -54.20 56.20
CA SER A 148 -4.82 -53.39 55.09
C SER A 148 -4.87 -54.11 53.74
N GLU A 149 -4.83 -53.34 52.66
CA GLU A 149 -5.02 -53.79 51.26
C GLU A 149 -3.76 -53.58 50.40
N ILE A 150 -3.51 -54.52 49.49
CA ILE A 150 -2.58 -54.43 48.36
C ILE A 150 -3.30 -54.69 47.03
N GLU A 151 -2.91 -53.99 45.96
CA GLU A 151 -3.32 -54.27 44.57
C GLU A 151 -2.13 -54.86 43.81
N PHE A 152 -2.38 -55.86 42.97
CA PHE A 152 -1.44 -56.40 42.02
C PHE A 152 -1.72 -55.84 40.62
N SER A 153 -0.71 -55.29 39.96
CA SER A 153 -0.84 -54.80 38.58
C SER A 153 0.33 -55.33 37.73
N CYS A 154 0.01 -55.93 36.58
CA CYS A 154 1.02 -56.37 35.63
C CYS A 154 1.56 -55.21 34.79
N SER A 155 2.80 -55.36 34.32
CA SER A 155 3.46 -54.44 33.40
C SER A 155 2.76 -54.40 32.04
N GLU A 156 3.02 -53.35 31.24
CA GLU A 156 2.49 -53.30 29.87
C GLU A 156 2.96 -54.52 29.08
N GLY A 157 2.05 -55.12 28.31
CA GLY A 157 2.28 -56.38 27.60
C GLY A 157 1.90 -57.64 28.35
N TYR A 158 1.52 -57.55 29.63
CA TYR A 158 1.19 -58.71 30.47
C TYR A 158 -0.27 -58.69 30.96
N ILE A 159 -0.86 -59.87 31.07
CA ILE A 159 -2.23 -60.14 31.56
C ILE A 159 -2.13 -60.75 32.96
N LEU A 160 -3.00 -60.31 33.88
CA LEU A 160 -3.03 -60.76 35.26
C LEU A 160 -3.86 -62.04 35.42
N MET A 161 -3.22 -63.12 35.88
CA MET A 161 -3.85 -64.40 36.17
C MET A 161 -3.90 -64.62 37.69
N GLY A 162 -5.07 -64.38 38.28
CA GLY A 162 -5.33 -64.49 39.72
C GLY A 162 -6.21 -63.34 40.22
N SER A 163 -6.23 -63.13 41.54
CA SER A 163 -6.89 -61.98 42.17
C SER A 163 -6.07 -60.70 41.95
N ALA A 164 -6.75 -59.59 41.67
CA ALA A 164 -6.11 -58.28 41.47
C ALA A 164 -5.86 -57.50 42.78
N ASN A 165 -6.50 -57.90 43.88
CA ASN A 165 -6.38 -57.29 45.20
C ASN A 165 -6.19 -58.40 46.24
N SER A 166 -5.58 -58.08 47.39
CA SER A 166 -5.48 -58.98 48.54
C SER A 166 -5.49 -58.19 49.84
N TYR A 167 -6.04 -58.79 50.89
CA TYR A 167 -6.28 -58.15 52.19
C TYR A 167 -5.53 -58.89 53.31
N CYS A 168 -5.00 -58.15 54.28
CA CYS A 168 -4.26 -58.73 55.41
C CYS A 168 -5.25 -59.21 56.48
N GLU A 169 -5.68 -60.48 56.40
CA GLU A 169 -6.73 -61.09 57.21
C GLU A 169 -6.19 -62.02 58.31
N ILE A 170 -7.07 -62.59 59.14
CA ILE A 170 -6.70 -63.51 60.22
C ILE A 170 -6.52 -64.92 59.65
N GLN A 171 -5.30 -65.46 59.75
CA GLN A 171 -4.97 -66.85 59.42
C GLN A 171 -4.35 -67.54 60.64
N ASP A 172 -4.88 -68.70 61.01
CA ASP A 172 -4.53 -69.50 62.20
C ASP A 172 -4.24 -68.68 63.47
N LYS A 173 -2.95 -68.53 63.81
CA LYS A 173 -2.45 -67.84 65.01
C LYS A 173 -1.84 -66.47 64.66
N GLY A 174 -1.77 -66.11 63.39
CA GLY A 174 -1.07 -64.94 62.85
C GLY A 174 -2.03 -63.90 62.24
N VAL A 175 -1.63 -63.40 61.08
CA VAL A 175 -2.39 -62.75 60.00
C VAL A 175 -1.68 -63.11 58.68
N GLY A 176 -2.40 -63.14 57.57
CA GLY A 176 -1.84 -63.44 56.25
C GLY A 176 -2.67 -62.82 55.13
N TRP A 177 -2.12 -62.77 53.92
CA TRP A 177 -2.81 -62.25 52.74
C TRP A 177 -3.93 -63.20 52.30
N SER A 178 -5.11 -62.65 51.99
CA SER A 178 -6.29 -63.42 51.55
C SER A 178 -6.03 -64.24 50.29
N ASP A 179 -5.19 -63.69 49.40
CA ASP A 179 -4.86 -64.22 48.08
C ASP A 179 -3.33 -64.25 47.90
N PRO A 180 -2.77 -65.29 47.23
CA PRO A 180 -1.35 -65.37 46.89
C PRO A 180 -0.96 -64.40 45.77
N LEU A 181 0.35 -64.24 45.52
CA LEU A 181 0.84 -63.51 44.34
C LEU A 181 0.22 -64.11 43.04
N PRO A 182 -0.41 -63.29 42.18
CA PRO A 182 -0.89 -63.72 40.88
C PRO A 182 0.27 -63.93 39.89
N GLN A 183 -0.02 -64.45 38.70
CA GLN A 183 0.96 -64.57 37.62
C GLN A 183 0.70 -63.53 36.53
N CYS A 184 1.71 -62.75 36.18
CA CYS A 184 1.67 -61.87 35.00
C CYS A 184 2.22 -62.63 33.79
N ILE A 185 1.31 -63.13 32.94
CA ILE A 185 1.67 -63.84 31.70
C ILE A 185 1.75 -62.87 30.53
N ILE A 186 2.71 -63.04 29.62
CA ILE A 186 2.80 -62.18 28.43
C ILE A 186 1.56 -62.39 27.55
N ALA A 187 0.96 -61.30 27.10
CA ALA A 187 -0.22 -61.36 26.24
C ALA A 187 0.13 -62.04 24.91
N LYS A 188 -0.81 -62.88 24.45
CA LYS A 188 -0.73 -63.60 23.19
C LYS A 188 -1.87 -63.18 22.28
N CYS A 189 -1.54 -62.86 21.03
CA CYS A 189 -2.47 -62.73 19.92
C CYS A 189 -2.51 -64.06 19.15
N GLU A 190 -3.67 -64.37 18.57
CA GLU A 190 -3.83 -65.42 17.55
C GLU A 190 -3.00 -65.07 16.29
N PRO A 191 -2.81 -66.02 15.34
CA PRO A 191 -2.12 -65.72 14.08
C PRO A 191 -2.75 -64.52 13.33
N PRO A 192 -1.97 -63.70 12.61
CA PRO A 192 -2.48 -62.54 11.90
C PRO A 192 -3.63 -62.89 10.94
N PRO A 193 -4.72 -62.10 10.87
CA PRO A 193 -5.81 -62.39 9.95
C PRO A 193 -5.36 -62.33 8.48
N ALA A 194 -5.69 -63.36 7.71
CA ALA A 194 -5.52 -63.33 6.25
C ALA A 194 -6.47 -62.30 5.62
N ILE A 195 -6.02 -61.64 4.55
CA ILE A 195 -6.81 -60.64 3.80
C ILE A 195 -6.94 -61.04 2.34
N SER A 196 -7.99 -60.60 1.65
CA SER A 196 -8.16 -60.85 0.22
C SER A 196 -7.24 -59.94 -0.61
N ASN A 197 -6.62 -60.52 -1.65
CA ASN A 197 -5.69 -59.84 -2.57
C ASN A 197 -4.46 -59.21 -1.87
N GLY A 198 -3.95 -59.89 -0.84
CA GLY A 198 -2.76 -59.50 -0.10
C GLY A 198 -2.26 -60.58 0.85
N ARG A 199 -1.07 -60.35 1.41
CA ARG A 199 -0.30 -61.31 2.23
C ARG A 199 0.56 -60.58 3.27
N HIS A 200 0.76 -61.19 4.45
CA HIS A 200 1.64 -60.65 5.49
C HIS A 200 3.01 -61.33 5.54
N ASN A 201 3.98 -60.68 6.19
CA ASN A 201 5.29 -61.27 6.49
C ASN A 201 5.35 -62.06 7.80
N GLY A 202 4.26 -62.14 8.56
CA GLY A 202 4.13 -63.10 9.67
C GLY A 202 4.16 -64.53 9.14
N GLY A 203 4.91 -65.41 9.81
CA GLY A 203 4.98 -66.84 9.50
C GLY A 203 3.91 -67.67 10.22
N ASP A 204 4.00 -68.98 10.07
CA ASP A 204 3.06 -69.97 10.60
C ASP A 204 3.28 -70.26 12.11
N GLU A 205 3.35 -69.22 12.94
CA GLU A 205 3.43 -69.33 14.41
C GLU A 205 2.01 -69.39 15.03
N ASP A 206 1.77 -70.39 15.88
CA ASP A 206 0.47 -70.61 16.56
C ASP A 206 -0.01 -69.42 17.41
N PHE A 207 0.92 -68.60 17.93
CA PHE A 207 0.62 -67.42 18.73
C PHE A 207 1.75 -66.38 18.64
N TYR A 208 1.39 -65.11 18.67
CA TYR A 208 2.32 -63.98 18.67
C TYR A 208 2.28 -63.27 20.02
N THR A 209 3.44 -62.94 20.60
CA THR A 209 3.51 -62.21 21.87
C THR A 209 3.30 -60.70 21.71
N TYR A 210 2.93 -60.00 22.79
CA TYR A 210 2.92 -58.54 22.84
C TYR A 210 4.20 -57.93 22.24
N GLY A 211 4.04 -56.86 21.46
CA GLY A 211 5.14 -56.17 20.79
C GLY A 211 5.53 -56.78 19.44
N SER A 212 5.19 -58.05 19.16
CA SER A 212 5.36 -58.62 17.82
C SER A 212 4.52 -57.85 16.80
N SER A 213 5.11 -57.60 15.62
CA SER A 213 4.48 -56.82 14.56
C SER A 213 4.62 -57.49 13.21
N VAL A 214 3.54 -57.51 12.43
CA VAL A 214 3.54 -58.03 11.05
C VAL A 214 3.12 -56.93 10.08
N THR A 215 3.66 -57.00 8.86
CA THR A 215 3.42 -56.05 7.78
C THR A 215 2.78 -56.76 6.60
N TYR A 216 1.68 -56.21 6.12
CA TYR A 216 0.94 -56.66 4.97
C TYR A 216 1.47 -56.04 3.68
N SER A 217 1.23 -56.73 2.57
CA SER A 217 1.49 -56.28 1.22
C SER A 217 0.32 -56.71 0.34
N CYS A 218 -0.17 -55.83 -0.53
CA CYS A 218 -1.19 -56.21 -1.50
C CYS A 218 -0.58 -56.96 -2.69
N ASP A 219 -1.43 -57.67 -3.41
CA ASP A 219 -1.08 -58.26 -4.70
C ASP A 219 -1.08 -57.17 -5.81
N PRO A 220 -0.44 -57.43 -6.97
CA PRO A 220 -0.40 -56.46 -8.08
C PRO A 220 -1.79 -55.96 -8.48
N ASP A 221 -1.88 -54.69 -8.88
CA ASP A 221 -3.10 -53.91 -9.13
C ASP A 221 -3.99 -53.58 -7.91
N PHE A 222 -3.69 -54.08 -6.70
CA PHE A 222 -4.47 -53.74 -5.50
C PHE A 222 -3.80 -52.65 -4.67
N SER A 223 -4.60 -51.66 -4.28
CA SER A 223 -4.20 -50.56 -3.39
C SER A 223 -4.50 -50.92 -1.94
N MET A 224 -3.58 -50.58 -1.05
CA MET A 224 -3.71 -50.79 0.39
C MET A 224 -4.52 -49.67 1.05
N LEU A 225 -5.57 -50.04 1.79
CA LEU A 225 -6.40 -49.14 2.58
C LEU A 225 -6.28 -49.48 4.06
N GLY A 226 -5.70 -48.57 4.85
CA GLY A 226 -5.37 -48.78 6.26
C GLY A 226 -3.86 -48.75 6.52
N GLN A 227 -3.44 -49.14 7.73
CA GLN A 227 -2.03 -49.19 8.10
C GLN A 227 -1.39 -50.51 7.65
N ALA A 228 -0.23 -50.45 6.99
CA ALA A 228 0.47 -51.63 6.49
C ALA A 228 0.90 -52.61 7.58
N SER A 229 1.32 -52.09 8.74
CA SER A 229 1.86 -52.88 9.84
C SER A 229 0.93 -52.87 11.05
N ILE A 230 0.63 -54.04 11.59
CA ILE A 230 -0.18 -54.23 12.80
C ILE A 230 0.67 -54.83 13.92
N SER A 231 0.33 -54.53 15.17
CA SER A 231 1.10 -54.91 16.36
C SER A 231 0.24 -55.67 17.36
N CYS A 232 0.78 -56.72 17.98
CA CYS A 232 0.09 -57.41 19.06
C CYS A 232 0.11 -56.53 20.32
N ARG A 233 -1.07 -56.08 20.77
CA ARG A 233 -1.25 -55.20 21.93
C ARG A 233 -2.16 -55.84 22.96
N VAL A 234 -2.14 -55.34 24.20
CA VAL A 234 -3.10 -55.78 25.22
C VAL A 234 -4.32 -54.86 25.18
N GLU A 235 -5.50 -55.42 24.93
CA GLU A 235 -6.77 -54.71 25.09
C GLU A 235 -7.38 -55.01 26.48
N ASN A 236 -7.93 -53.99 27.13
CA ASN A 236 -8.61 -54.06 28.44
C ASN A 236 -7.82 -54.75 29.58
N LYS A 237 -6.50 -54.89 29.46
CA LYS A 237 -5.60 -55.70 30.32
C LYS A 237 -5.93 -57.21 30.37
N THR A 238 -6.79 -57.72 29.47
CA THR A 238 -7.33 -59.10 29.55
C THR A 238 -7.05 -59.98 28.34
N ILE A 239 -6.75 -59.39 27.17
CA ILE A 239 -6.60 -60.15 25.92
C ILE A 239 -5.54 -59.51 25.00
N GLY A 240 -4.80 -60.36 24.27
CA GLY A 240 -3.91 -59.92 23.19
C GLY A 240 -4.70 -59.74 21.89
N VAL A 241 -4.68 -58.53 21.32
CA VAL A 241 -5.41 -58.16 20.10
C VAL A 241 -4.47 -57.45 19.12
N TRP A 242 -4.60 -57.78 17.84
CA TRP A 242 -3.90 -57.09 16.77
C TRP A 242 -4.44 -55.66 16.59
N SER A 243 -3.55 -54.67 16.72
CA SER A 243 -3.88 -53.26 16.67
C SER A 243 -2.85 -52.46 15.85
N PRO A 244 -3.26 -51.58 14.91
CA PRO A 244 -4.64 -51.40 14.43
C PRO A 244 -5.18 -52.65 13.71
N SER A 245 -6.45 -52.61 13.30
CA SER A 245 -7.06 -53.67 12.47
C SER A 245 -6.30 -53.87 11.15
N PRO A 246 -6.29 -55.09 10.57
CA PRO A 246 -5.58 -55.37 9.33
C PRO A 246 -6.08 -54.51 8.16
N PRO A 247 -5.20 -54.09 7.23
CA PRO A 247 -5.57 -53.27 6.08
C PRO A 247 -6.39 -54.07 5.06
N SER A 248 -7.17 -53.38 4.23
CA SER A 248 -7.90 -54.00 3.12
C SER A 248 -7.26 -53.67 1.77
N CYS A 249 -7.02 -54.68 0.93
CA CYS A 249 -6.49 -54.51 -0.42
C CYS A 249 -7.65 -54.42 -1.43
N LYS A 250 -7.82 -53.25 -2.06
CA LYS A 250 -8.89 -53.00 -3.05
C LYS A 250 -8.31 -52.47 -4.36
N LYS A 251 -8.88 -52.89 -5.49
CA LYS A 251 -8.52 -52.39 -6.81
C LYS A 251 -9.16 -51.01 -7.04
N VAL A 252 -8.47 -49.96 -6.57
CA VAL A 252 -8.88 -48.56 -6.68
C VAL A 252 -8.42 -47.99 -8.02
N ILE A 253 -9.36 -47.45 -8.81
CA ILE A 253 -9.17 -46.96 -10.18
C ILE A 253 -9.97 -45.67 -10.36
N CYS A 254 -9.30 -44.51 -10.31
CA CYS A 254 -9.90 -43.23 -10.67
C CYS A 254 -9.57 -42.88 -12.13
N VAL A 255 -10.58 -42.58 -12.93
CA VAL A 255 -10.42 -42.12 -14.33
C VAL A 255 -10.11 -40.63 -14.35
N GLN A 256 -9.23 -40.20 -15.26
CA GLN A 256 -8.83 -38.80 -15.43
C GLN A 256 -10.03 -37.86 -15.71
N PRO A 257 -10.28 -36.83 -14.88
CA PRO A 257 -11.33 -35.84 -15.13
C PRO A 257 -11.03 -34.91 -16.30
N VAL A 258 -12.06 -34.54 -17.06
CA VAL A 258 -11.97 -33.55 -18.14
C VAL A 258 -12.36 -32.17 -17.61
N VAL A 259 -11.36 -31.35 -17.30
CA VAL A 259 -11.54 -29.92 -16.98
C VAL A 259 -11.44 -29.13 -18.29
N LYS A 260 -12.48 -28.35 -18.62
CA LYS A 260 -12.47 -27.45 -19.78
C LYS A 260 -11.56 -26.25 -19.50
N ASP A 261 -10.89 -25.75 -20.54
CA ASP A 261 -10.02 -24.57 -20.49
C ASP A 261 -8.94 -24.66 -19.38
N GLY A 262 -8.53 -25.89 -19.08
CA GLY A 262 -7.54 -26.24 -18.08
C GLY A 262 -6.64 -27.39 -18.53
N LYS A 263 -5.41 -27.36 -18.02
CA LYS A 263 -4.33 -28.30 -18.34
C LYS A 263 -3.80 -28.95 -17.08
N ILE A 264 -3.25 -30.14 -17.25
CA ILE A 264 -2.60 -30.90 -16.19
C ILE A 264 -1.11 -30.53 -16.15
N THR A 265 -0.61 -30.18 -14.95
CA THR A 265 0.78 -29.78 -14.70
C THR A 265 1.57 -30.87 -13.98
N SER A 266 0.90 -31.79 -13.28
CA SER A 266 1.50 -32.97 -12.65
C SER A 266 0.49 -34.11 -12.52
N GLY A 267 0.99 -35.35 -12.54
CA GLY A 267 0.19 -36.57 -12.61
C GLY A 267 -0.23 -36.89 -14.05
N PHE A 268 0.55 -37.69 -14.77
CA PHE A 268 0.33 -38.01 -16.19
C PHE A 268 -0.15 -39.46 -16.40
N GLY A 269 -1.39 -39.63 -16.82
CA GLY A 269 -1.97 -40.93 -17.19
C GLY A 269 -3.50 -40.84 -17.38
N PRO A 270 -4.15 -41.82 -18.03
CA PRO A 270 -5.61 -41.85 -18.14
C PRO A 270 -6.31 -42.42 -16.88
N ILE A 271 -5.55 -43.14 -16.05
CA ILE A 271 -5.99 -43.93 -14.90
C ILE A 271 -5.04 -43.69 -13.73
N TYR A 272 -5.59 -43.58 -12.53
CA TYR A 272 -4.86 -43.34 -11.28
C TYR A 272 -5.29 -44.32 -10.20
N THR A 273 -4.35 -44.72 -9.34
CA THR A 273 -4.59 -45.59 -8.18
C THR A 273 -4.71 -44.78 -6.88
N TYR A 274 -5.04 -45.45 -5.76
CA TYR A 274 -5.27 -44.80 -4.47
C TYR A 274 -4.13 -43.85 -4.06
N GLN A 275 -4.49 -42.71 -3.45
CA GLN A 275 -3.60 -41.63 -3.01
C GLN A 275 -2.79 -40.93 -4.12
N GLN A 276 -2.83 -41.38 -5.38
CA GLN A 276 -2.27 -40.62 -6.50
C GLN A 276 -3.06 -39.33 -6.73
N SER A 277 -2.38 -38.28 -7.20
CA SER A 277 -2.95 -36.94 -7.36
C SER A 277 -2.66 -36.33 -8.73
N ILE A 278 -3.62 -35.57 -9.23
CA ILE A 278 -3.49 -34.71 -10.42
C ILE A 278 -3.40 -33.26 -9.95
N VAL A 279 -2.56 -32.46 -10.60
CA VAL A 279 -2.51 -31.00 -10.39
C VAL A 279 -2.95 -30.30 -11.68
N TYR A 280 -4.01 -29.51 -11.60
CA TYR A 280 -4.56 -28.70 -12.69
C TYR A 280 -4.11 -27.24 -12.59
N ALA A 281 -4.01 -26.58 -13.73
CA ALA A 281 -3.94 -25.13 -13.87
C ALA A 281 -4.79 -24.69 -15.07
N CYS A 282 -5.51 -23.58 -14.96
CA CYS A 282 -6.30 -23.07 -16.07
C CYS A 282 -5.42 -22.48 -17.19
N ASP A 283 -5.98 -22.32 -18.38
CA ASP A 283 -5.33 -21.62 -19.49
C ASP A 283 -5.41 -20.10 -19.36
N LYS A 284 -4.67 -19.38 -20.22
CA LYS A 284 -4.45 -17.93 -20.04
C LYS A 284 -5.77 -17.16 -20.12
N GLY A 285 -6.01 -16.31 -19.12
CA GLY A 285 -7.26 -15.56 -18.98
C GLY A 285 -8.39 -16.33 -18.30
N PHE A 286 -8.15 -17.55 -17.80
CA PHE A 286 -9.07 -18.29 -16.95
C PHE A 286 -8.54 -18.40 -15.51
N ARG A 287 -9.43 -18.25 -14.53
CA ARG A 287 -9.15 -18.43 -13.09
C ARG A 287 -9.62 -19.82 -12.67
N LEU A 288 -8.82 -20.48 -11.84
CA LEU A 288 -9.20 -21.73 -11.20
C LEU A 288 -10.17 -21.48 -10.02
N GLU A 289 -11.23 -22.26 -9.98
CA GLU A 289 -12.18 -22.39 -8.88
C GLU A 289 -12.14 -23.84 -8.35
N GLY A 290 -12.28 -24.03 -7.04
CA GLY A 290 -12.03 -25.30 -6.37
C GLY A 290 -10.54 -25.50 -6.01
N ASN A 291 -10.10 -26.75 -5.89
CA ASN A 291 -8.71 -27.07 -5.56
C ASN A 291 -7.92 -27.48 -6.81
N SER A 292 -6.73 -26.91 -7.00
CA SER A 292 -5.83 -27.29 -8.10
C SER A 292 -5.27 -28.70 -7.95
N LEU A 293 -5.15 -29.23 -6.74
CA LEU A 293 -4.73 -30.61 -6.47
C LEU A 293 -5.94 -31.46 -6.05
N ILE A 294 -6.18 -32.53 -6.80
CA ILE A 294 -7.19 -33.55 -6.50
C ILE A 294 -6.54 -34.92 -6.32
N ARG A 295 -7.11 -35.78 -5.47
CA ARG A 295 -6.56 -37.10 -5.11
C ARG A 295 -7.57 -38.22 -5.32
N CYS A 296 -7.08 -39.38 -5.75
CA CYS A 296 -7.89 -40.58 -5.93
C CYS A 296 -8.14 -41.29 -4.59
N GLU A 297 -9.42 -41.45 -4.22
CA GLU A 297 -9.85 -41.99 -2.92
C GLU A 297 -10.27 -43.46 -2.96
N ALA A 298 -10.47 -44.03 -1.77
CA ALA A 298 -10.77 -45.44 -1.53
C ALA A 298 -12.09 -45.96 -2.14
N ASP A 299 -12.95 -45.06 -2.62
CA ASP A 299 -14.24 -45.32 -3.27
C ASP A 299 -14.21 -45.12 -4.80
N ASN A 300 -13.03 -44.83 -5.37
CA ASN A 300 -12.79 -44.42 -6.77
C ASN A 300 -13.25 -43.00 -7.12
N SER A 301 -13.55 -42.15 -6.13
CA SER A 301 -13.84 -40.72 -6.35
C SER A 301 -12.58 -39.86 -6.37
N TRP A 302 -12.75 -38.60 -6.79
CA TRP A 302 -11.73 -37.56 -6.69
C TRP A 302 -12.07 -36.61 -5.53
N ASN A 303 -11.12 -36.46 -4.61
CA ASN A 303 -11.24 -35.60 -3.43
C ASN A 303 -10.05 -34.63 -3.34
N PRO A 304 -10.27 -33.30 -3.25
CA PRO A 304 -11.54 -32.61 -3.53
C PRO A 304 -12.04 -32.89 -4.95
N PRO A 305 -13.31 -32.54 -5.29
CA PRO A 305 -13.82 -32.72 -6.64
C PRO A 305 -13.02 -31.91 -7.68
N PRO A 306 -13.06 -32.30 -8.97
CA PRO A 306 -12.29 -31.64 -10.03
C PRO A 306 -12.60 -30.13 -10.12
N PRO A 307 -11.57 -29.27 -10.29
CA PRO A 307 -11.74 -27.82 -10.33
C PRO A 307 -12.41 -27.33 -11.63
N THR A 308 -13.00 -26.15 -11.55
CA THR A 308 -13.58 -25.39 -12.65
C THR A 308 -12.61 -24.29 -13.12
N CYS A 309 -12.63 -23.97 -14.41
CA CYS A 309 -11.90 -22.83 -14.98
C CYS A 309 -12.90 -21.80 -15.50
N GLU A 310 -12.98 -20.66 -14.82
CA GLU A 310 -13.89 -19.56 -15.14
C GLU A 310 -13.16 -18.44 -15.90
N LEU A 311 -13.87 -17.68 -16.74
CA LEU A 311 -13.30 -16.51 -17.41
C LEU A 311 -12.87 -15.43 -16.41
N ASN A 312 -11.64 -14.95 -16.56
CA ASN A 312 -10.99 -13.99 -15.65
C ASN A 312 -10.41 -12.80 -16.43
N GLY A 313 -11.17 -12.31 -17.40
CA GLY A 313 -10.81 -11.17 -18.22
C GLY A 313 -11.82 -10.88 -19.32
N CYS A 314 -11.58 -9.81 -20.07
CA CYS A 314 -12.44 -9.37 -21.17
C CYS A 314 -12.11 -10.15 -22.45
N VAL A 315 -13.13 -10.70 -23.12
CA VAL A 315 -12.95 -11.54 -24.31
C VAL A 315 -12.86 -10.67 -25.57
N GLY A 316 -11.70 -10.72 -26.25
CA GLY A 316 -11.46 -10.04 -27.51
C GLY A 316 -11.46 -8.51 -27.41
N LEU A 317 -11.43 -7.85 -28.58
CA LEU A 317 -11.44 -6.39 -28.71
C LEU A 317 -12.88 -5.85 -28.84
N PRO A 318 -13.23 -4.71 -28.21
CA PRO A 318 -14.54 -4.10 -28.39
C PRO A 318 -14.67 -3.51 -29.79
N HIS A 319 -15.88 -3.57 -30.36
CA HIS A 319 -16.17 -3.00 -31.67
C HIS A 319 -16.46 -1.50 -31.53
N ILE A 320 -15.52 -0.68 -31.99
CA ILE A 320 -15.63 0.79 -32.04
C ILE A 320 -15.78 1.18 -33.52
N PRO A 321 -16.90 1.83 -33.93
CA PRO A 321 -17.07 2.28 -35.32
C PRO A 321 -15.99 3.29 -35.73
N HIS A 322 -15.51 3.17 -36.98
CA HIS A 322 -14.54 4.09 -37.59
C HIS A 322 -13.25 4.27 -36.77
N ALA A 323 -12.77 3.18 -36.18
CA ALA A 323 -11.55 3.12 -35.39
C ALA A 323 -10.75 1.83 -35.61
N SER A 324 -9.43 1.93 -35.51
CA SER A 324 -8.48 0.84 -35.71
C SER A 324 -7.49 0.69 -34.54
N TRP A 325 -7.17 -0.56 -34.20
CA TRP A 325 -6.31 -0.92 -33.07
C TRP A 325 -4.82 -0.90 -33.47
N GLY A 326 -4.13 0.20 -33.17
CA GLY A 326 -2.81 0.55 -33.75
C GLY A 326 -1.65 -0.44 -33.57
N ARG A 327 -1.77 -1.49 -32.74
CA ARG A 327 -0.78 -2.59 -32.60
C ARG A 327 -1.34 -3.99 -32.90
N TYR A 328 -2.63 -4.12 -33.25
CA TYR A 328 -3.31 -5.43 -33.42
C TYR A 328 -3.80 -5.69 -34.86
N GLY A 329 -3.30 -4.92 -35.84
CA GLY A 329 -3.62 -5.14 -37.25
C GLY A 329 -3.19 -6.52 -37.77
N TYR A 330 -4.08 -7.15 -38.54
CA TYR A 330 -3.77 -8.24 -39.48
C TYR A 330 -3.30 -9.60 -38.93
N ARG A 331 -3.56 -9.95 -37.65
CA ARG A 331 -3.60 -11.37 -37.22
C ARG A 331 -4.97 -11.79 -36.69
N THR A 332 -5.54 -12.81 -37.33
CA THR A 332 -6.90 -13.33 -37.18
C THR A 332 -7.12 -14.17 -35.90
N GLN A 333 -6.47 -13.83 -34.79
CA GLN A 333 -6.56 -14.54 -33.50
C GLN A 333 -7.21 -13.71 -32.38
N ALA A 334 -7.52 -12.43 -32.62
CA ALA A 334 -8.07 -11.50 -31.62
C ALA A 334 -9.52 -11.78 -31.17
N LYS A 335 -10.21 -12.80 -31.71
CA LYS A 335 -11.58 -13.17 -31.30
C LYS A 335 -11.66 -14.07 -30.07
N GLN A 336 -10.54 -14.66 -29.64
CA GLN A 336 -10.49 -15.60 -28.50
C GLN A 336 -9.37 -15.25 -27.50
N GLN A 337 -8.67 -14.12 -27.70
CA GLN A 337 -7.73 -13.63 -26.71
C GLN A 337 -8.51 -13.01 -25.54
N VAL A 338 -8.29 -13.55 -24.33
CA VAL A 338 -8.79 -12.97 -23.09
C VAL A 338 -7.76 -11.98 -22.56
N HIS A 339 -8.22 -10.82 -22.11
CA HIS A 339 -7.40 -9.73 -21.58
C HIS A 339 -7.62 -9.60 -20.07
N ASP A 340 -6.55 -9.70 -19.27
CA ASP A 340 -6.62 -9.63 -17.81
C ASP A 340 -7.22 -8.30 -17.32
N ILE A 341 -7.91 -8.32 -16.18
CA ILE A 341 -8.53 -7.13 -15.58
C ILE A 341 -7.46 -6.05 -15.33
N GLY A 342 -7.74 -4.82 -15.74
CA GLY A 342 -6.77 -3.71 -15.75
C GLY A 342 -5.96 -3.57 -17.04
N THR A 343 -6.09 -4.47 -18.02
CA THR A 343 -5.49 -4.28 -19.35
C THR A 343 -6.05 -3.02 -20.02
N VAL A 344 -5.16 -2.09 -20.41
CA VAL A 344 -5.51 -0.89 -21.17
C VAL A 344 -5.10 -1.07 -22.63
N LEU A 345 -6.03 -0.82 -23.57
CA LEU A 345 -5.79 -0.89 -25.01
C LEU A 345 -6.09 0.46 -25.67
N ASN A 346 -5.23 0.90 -26.59
CA ASN A 346 -5.39 2.15 -27.36
C ASN A 346 -5.91 1.88 -28.78
N TYR A 347 -6.93 2.63 -29.19
CA TYR A 347 -7.41 2.70 -30.57
C TYR A 347 -7.13 4.09 -31.15
N ASN A 348 -7.12 4.19 -32.48
CA ASN A 348 -7.08 5.44 -33.20
C ASN A 348 -8.34 5.55 -34.04
N CYS A 349 -8.90 6.76 -34.22
CA CYS A 349 -9.93 6.97 -35.24
C CYS A 349 -9.34 6.80 -36.64
N ASP A 350 -10.14 6.26 -37.57
CA ASP A 350 -9.74 6.02 -38.95
C ASP A 350 -9.64 7.34 -39.75
N PHE A 351 -9.07 7.26 -40.96
CA PHE A 351 -8.86 8.46 -41.79
C PHE A 351 -10.17 9.20 -42.06
N GLY A 352 -10.17 10.50 -41.78
CA GLY A 352 -11.33 11.38 -41.89
C GLY A 352 -12.28 11.38 -40.69
N TYR A 353 -11.91 10.71 -39.59
CA TYR A 353 -12.64 10.77 -38.32
C TYR A 353 -11.76 11.31 -37.19
N LYS A 354 -12.39 11.91 -36.17
CA LYS A 354 -11.73 12.42 -34.95
C LYS A 354 -12.49 12.02 -33.69
N PRO A 355 -11.87 12.01 -32.49
CA PRO A 355 -12.61 11.79 -31.25
C PRO A 355 -13.69 12.86 -31.05
N LYS A 356 -14.89 12.43 -30.68
CA LYS A 356 -16.07 13.28 -30.39
C LYS A 356 -15.95 14.12 -29.11
N ALA A 357 -14.97 13.82 -28.26
CA ALA A 357 -14.65 14.55 -27.04
C ALA A 357 -13.14 14.51 -26.78
N ASP A 358 -12.61 15.56 -26.15
CA ASP A 358 -11.21 15.60 -25.72
C ASP A 358 -10.98 14.61 -24.57
N GLY A 359 -10.21 13.56 -24.84
CA GLY A 359 -9.91 12.51 -23.87
C GLY A 359 -9.05 11.39 -24.48
N PRO A 360 -8.60 10.42 -23.65
CA PRO A 360 -7.77 9.32 -24.11
C PRO A 360 -8.60 8.31 -24.92
N THR A 361 -8.15 7.96 -26.12
CA THR A 361 -8.76 6.93 -26.99
C THR A 361 -8.39 5.51 -26.53
N THR A 362 -8.63 5.22 -25.26
CA THR A 362 -8.25 3.98 -24.60
C THR A 362 -9.42 3.31 -23.90
N VAL A 363 -9.53 2.00 -24.05
CA VAL A 363 -10.45 1.15 -23.26
C VAL A 363 -9.67 0.36 -22.21
N THR A 364 -10.29 0.12 -21.05
CA THR A 364 -9.72 -0.69 -19.97
C THR A 364 -10.62 -1.88 -19.68
N CYS A 365 -10.06 -3.07 -19.47
CA CYS A 365 -10.83 -4.22 -19.02
C CYS A 365 -11.19 -4.06 -17.52
N GLN A 366 -12.48 -3.99 -17.23
CA GLN A 366 -13.03 -3.71 -15.90
C GLN A 366 -13.28 -5.01 -15.09
N SER A 367 -13.52 -4.86 -13.79
CA SER A 367 -13.75 -5.98 -12.86
C SER A 367 -15.09 -6.70 -13.07
N ASP A 368 -16.01 -6.15 -13.86
CA ASP A 368 -17.25 -6.81 -14.29
C ASP A 368 -17.10 -7.60 -15.61
N LEU A 369 -15.84 -7.82 -16.03
CA LEU A 369 -15.42 -8.52 -17.26
C LEU A 369 -15.82 -7.82 -18.56
N LYS A 370 -16.15 -6.52 -18.51
CA LYS A 370 -16.44 -5.70 -19.70
C LYS A 370 -15.33 -4.68 -19.98
N TRP A 371 -15.28 -4.24 -21.23
CA TRP A 371 -14.49 -3.08 -21.62
C TRP A 371 -15.18 -1.79 -21.17
N SER A 372 -14.39 -0.83 -20.68
CA SER A 372 -14.87 0.49 -20.31
C SER A 372 -15.55 1.21 -21.49
N PRO A 373 -16.44 2.18 -21.23
CA PRO A 373 -16.96 3.08 -22.25
C PRO A 373 -15.82 3.72 -23.07
N TYR A 374 -16.09 3.94 -24.36
CA TYR A 374 -15.15 4.52 -25.32
C TYR A 374 -15.68 5.85 -25.87
N ILE A 375 -14.77 6.68 -26.37
CA ILE A 375 -15.11 7.92 -27.09
C ILE A 375 -15.37 7.56 -28.56
N GLU A 376 -16.56 7.88 -29.06
CA GLU A 376 -16.92 7.67 -30.46
C GLU A 376 -16.05 8.52 -31.40
N CYS A 377 -15.80 8.00 -32.61
CA CYS A 377 -15.13 8.72 -33.68
C CYS A 377 -16.17 9.40 -34.58
N GLU A 378 -16.16 10.73 -34.66
CA GLU A 378 -17.06 11.54 -35.49
C GLU A 378 -16.41 11.97 -36.81
N GLU A 379 -17.24 12.21 -37.83
CA GLU A 379 -16.79 12.62 -39.17
C GLU A 379 -16.12 14.00 -39.17
N VAL A 380 -15.02 14.14 -39.91
CA VAL A 380 -14.36 15.44 -40.15
C VAL A 380 -14.87 16.04 -41.44
N CYS A 381 -15.78 17.01 -41.32
CA CYS A 381 -16.30 17.80 -42.43
C CYS A 381 -15.48 19.06 -42.69
N CYS A 382 -15.32 19.44 -43.96
CA CYS A 382 -14.88 20.80 -44.31
C CYS A 382 -16.08 21.75 -44.51
N PRO A 383 -15.94 23.05 -44.20
CA PRO A 383 -16.97 24.04 -44.45
C PRO A 383 -17.20 24.21 -45.96
N VAL A 384 -18.45 24.53 -46.34
CA VAL A 384 -18.78 24.88 -47.72
C VAL A 384 -18.06 26.19 -48.10
N PRO A 385 -17.20 26.22 -49.14
CA PRO A 385 -16.53 27.46 -49.54
C PRO A 385 -17.54 28.49 -50.06
N ASN A 386 -17.32 29.77 -49.74
CA ASN A 386 -18.17 30.87 -50.18
C ASN A 386 -17.47 31.70 -51.26
N LEU A 387 -17.97 31.61 -52.50
CA LEU A 387 -17.43 32.36 -53.64
C LEU A 387 -18.14 33.71 -53.89
N ASN A 388 -19.01 34.16 -52.98
CA ASN A 388 -19.74 35.44 -53.07
C ASN A 388 -20.45 35.65 -54.43
N ASN A 389 -21.08 34.59 -54.95
CA ASN A 389 -21.70 34.50 -56.30
C ASN A 389 -20.77 34.69 -57.51
N ASN A 390 -19.48 34.98 -57.31
CA ASN A 390 -18.51 35.28 -58.38
C ASN A 390 -17.81 34.02 -58.93
N GLY A 391 -18.37 32.82 -58.71
CA GLY A 391 -17.74 31.58 -59.18
C GLY A 391 -18.60 30.32 -58.98
N ARG A 392 -18.09 29.21 -59.53
CA ARG A 392 -18.72 27.88 -59.46
C ARG A 392 -17.79 26.87 -58.80
N ILE A 393 -18.32 26.03 -57.92
CA ILE A 393 -17.62 24.87 -57.33
C ILE A 393 -18.08 23.58 -58.06
N ILE A 394 -17.15 22.65 -58.28
CA ILE A 394 -17.42 21.29 -58.80
C ILE A 394 -16.60 20.29 -57.98
N LEU A 395 -17.27 19.33 -57.36
CA LEU A 395 -16.62 18.19 -56.69
C LEU A 395 -15.94 17.30 -57.73
N LEU A 396 -14.63 17.09 -57.62
CA LEU A 396 -13.84 16.24 -58.52
C LEU A 396 -13.81 14.78 -58.06
N GLY A 397 -13.67 14.57 -56.75
CA GLY A 397 -13.66 13.23 -56.14
C GLY A 397 -14.27 13.26 -54.75
N ARG A 398 -15.11 12.26 -54.45
CA ARG A 398 -15.61 11.99 -53.10
C ARG A 398 -14.87 10.80 -52.51
N HIS A 399 -14.41 10.92 -51.27
CA HIS A 399 -13.65 9.88 -50.58
C HIS A 399 -14.55 8.88 -49.84
N SER A 400 -15.79 9.26 -49.48
CA SER A 400 -16.80 8.35 -48.94
C SER A 400 -18.24 8.80 -49.22
N ASP A 401 -19.02 7.92 -49.86
CA ASP A 401 -20.45 8.13 -50.16
C ASP A 401 -21.38 7.92 -48.96
N ARG A 402 -20.85 7.43 -47.83
CA ARG A 402 -21.62 7.18 -46.58
C ARG A 402 -21.20 8.16 -45.49
N THR A 403 -21.46 9.44 -45.73
CA THR A 403 -21.05 10.56 -44.87
C THR A 403 -22.18 11.58 -44.78
N HIS A 404 -22.33 12.20 -43.62
CA HIS A 404 -23.26 13.31 -43.39
C HIS A 404 -22.64 14.66 -43.76
N CYS A 405 -21.31 14.72 -43.89
CA CYS A 405 -20.60 15.88 -44.40
C CYS A 405 -20.99 16.24 -45.85
N THR A 406 -21.16 17.53 -46.14
CA THR A 406 -21.22 18.01 -47.54
C THR A 406 -19.91 17.71 -48.27
N TYR A 407 -18.79 18.03 -47.61
CA TYR A 407 -17.42 17.69 -48.02
C TYR A 407 -16.72 16.97 -46.87
N PHE A 408 -16.35 15.70 -47.09
CA PHE A 408 -15.65 14.85 -46.12
C PHE A 408 -14.13 14.98 -46.26
N SER A 409 -13.37 14.70 -45.19
CA SER A 409 -11.90 14.65 -45.23
C SER A 409 -11.39 13.69 -46.32
N GLY A 410 -10.63 14.23 -47.27
CA GLY A 410 -10.16 13.53 -48.47
C GLY A 410 -10.93 13.88 -49.75
N ASP A 411 -12.09 14.54 -49.66
CA ASP A 411 -12.82 15.05 -50.83
C ASP A 411 -12.01 16.16 -51.53
N GLU A 412 -12.05 16.16 -52.86
CA GLU A 412 -11.35 17.14 -53.71
C GLU A 412 -12.34 17.96 -54.53
N ILE A 413 -12.20 19.28 -54.51
CA ILE A 413 -13.02 20.22 -55.27
C ILE A 413 -12.17 21.01 -56.26
N SER A 414 -12.80 21.38 -57.37
CA SER A 414 -12.37 22.50 -58.22
C SER A 414 -13.31 23.68 -58.03
N TYR A 415 -12.78 24.89 -58.21
CA TYR A 415 -13.55 26.12 -58.17
C TYR A 415 -13.07 27.08 -59.28
N THR A 416 -14.02 27.71 -59.96
CA THR A 416 -13.75 28.68 -61.04
C THR A 416 -14.26 30.06 -60.64
N CYS A 417 -13.35 31.03 -60.44
CA CYS A 417 -13.69 32.44 -60.24
C CYS A 417 -13.86 33.16 -61.59
N HIS A 418 -14.82 34.08 -61.66
CA HIS A 418 -15.07 35.02 -62.78
C HIS A 418 -15.21 34.35 -64.16
N ASN A 419 -15.60 33.06 -64.19
CA ASN A 419 -15.63 32.18 -65.38
C ASN A 419 -14.29 32.10 -66.16
N LYS A 420 -13.16 32.42 -65.51
CA LYS A 420 -11.83 32.50 -66.16
C LYS A 420 -10.73 31.72 -65.44
N TYR A 421 -10.74 31.72 -64.10
CA TYR A 421 -9.64 31.17 -63.30
C TYR A 421 -10.10 29.95 -62.51
N THR A 422 -9.66 28.76 -62.91
CA THR A 422 -9.96 27.50 -62.21
C THR A 422 -8.79 27.07 -61.32
N SER A 423 -9.09 26.68 -60.09
CA SER A 423 -8.14 26.15 -59.10
C SER A 423 -8.75 24.95 -58.36
N TYR A 424 -7.95 24.25 -57.56
CA TYR A 424 -8.32 23.03 -56.84
C TYR A 424 -7.99 23.13 -55.35
N ALA A 425 -8.74 22.41 -54.51
CA ALA A 425 -8.48 22.28 -53.08
C ALA A 425 -8.96 20.92 -52.54
N THR A 426 -8.22 20.36 -51.59
CA THR A 426 -8.55 19.09 -50.92
C THR A 426 -8.98 19.35 -49.48
N CYS A 427 -10.02 18.67 -49.01
CA CYS A 427 -10.45 18.72 -47.62
C CYS A 427 -9.47 17.92 -46.75
N THR A 428 -8.83 18.56 -45.78
CA THR A 428 -7.84 17.90 -44.92
C THR A 428 -8.47 17.17 -43.73
N LYS A 429 -7.69 16.27 -43.11
CA LYS A 429 -8.03 15.59 -41.83
C LYS A 429 -8.28 16.51 -40.63
N HIS A 430 -8.15 17.83 -40.80
CA HIS A 430 -8.41 18.85 -39.78
C HIS A 430 -9.67 19.67 -40.06
N GLY A 431 -10.46 19.35 -41.10
CA GLY A 431 -11.68 20.07 -41.47
C GLY A 431 -11.41 21.41 -42.18
N THR A 432 -10.19 21.63 -42.64
CA THR A 432 -9.77 22.83 -43.40
C THR A 432 -9.39 22.47 -44.83
N TRP A 433 -9.62 23.38 -45.76
CA TRP A 433 -9.18 23.26 -47.15
C TRP A 433 -7.67 23.51 -47.28
N SER A 434 -7.02 22.74 -48.15
CA SER A 434 -5.63 22.95 -48.58
C SER A 434 -5.55 23.00 -50.12
N PRO A 435 -5.06 24.09 -50.74
CA PRO A 435 -4.69 25.38 -50.13
C PRO A 435 -5.88 26.06 -49.41
N ARG A 436 -5.60 27.14 -48.67
CA ARG A 436 -6.59 27.84 -47.81
C ARG A 436 -7.89 28.17 -48.57
N THR A 437 -8.99 28.20 -47.81
CA THR A 437 -10.39 28.27 -48.26
C THR A 437 -10.59 29.04 -49.57
N PRO A 438 -11.24 28.42 -50.58
CA PRO A 438 -11.57 29.09 -51.83
C PRO A 438 -12.44 30.34 -51.62
N GLU A 439 -11.86 31.50 -51.93
CA GLU A 439 -12.49 32.82 -51.93
C GLU A 439 -12.11 33.54 -53.24
N CYS A 440 -13.05 34.25 -53.87
CA CYS A 440 -12.81 35.02 -55.10
C CYS A 440 -12.67 36.52 -54.78
N SER A 441 -11.55 37.13 -55.18
CA SER A 441 -11.25 38.55 -55.00
C SER A 441 -11.99 39.44 -56.04
N PRO A 442 -12.26 40.73 -55.78
CA PRO A 442 -12.81 41.64 -56.79
C PRO A 442 -11.87 41.82 -58.01
N ASP A 443 -12.46 42.15 -59.17
CA ASP A 443 -11.76 42.18 -60.46
C ASP A 443 -10.59 43.18 -60.56
N CYS A 444 -9.50 42.74 -61.20
CA CYS A 444 -8.33 43.57 -61.53
C CYS A 444 -8.59 44.52 -62.73
N GLU A 445 -9.63 45.35 -62.69
CA GLU A 445 -9.89 46.30 -63.79
C GLU A 445 -8.82 47.39 -63.89
N SER A 446 -8.31 47.86 -62.75
CA SER A 446 -7.23 48.85 -62.63
C SER A 446 -6.15 48.42 -61.62
N PRO A 447 -4.88 48.81 -61.81
CA PRO A 447 -3.83 48.67 -60.80
C PRO A 447 -4.03 49.65 -59.64
N PRO A 448 -3.55 49.33 -58.42
CA PRO A 448 -3.43 50.28 -57.32
C PRO A 448 -2.70 51.58 -57.71
N VAL A 449 -3.15 52.70 -57.12
CA VAL A 449 -2.46 53.99 -57.18
C VAL A 449 -1.52 54.11 -55.99
N ILE A 450 -0.32 54.67 -56.20
CA ILE A 450 0.68 54.91 -55.16
C ILE A 450 1.00 56.40 -55.06
N ALA A 451 1.45 56.86 -53.90
CA ALA A 451 2.00 58.20 -53.75
C ALA A 451 3.38 58.29 -54.41
N HIS A 452 3.70 59.46 -54.97
CA HIS A 452 4.99 59.78 -55.60
C HIS A 452 5.47 58.78 -56.66
N GLY A 453 4.54 58.20 -57.42
CA GLY A 453 4.82 57.29 -58.52
C GLY A 453 3.61 57.00 -59.40
N GLN A 454 3.85 56.36 -60.52
CA GLN A 454 2.89 56.11 -61.61
C GLN A 454 2.92 54.63 -62.01
N SER A 455 1.82 54.11 -62.54
CA SER A 455 1.71 52.71 -62.97
C SER A 455 1.20 52.56 -64.40
N ASN A 456 1.86 51.72 -65.17
CA ASN A 456 1.57 51.45 -66.58
C ASN A 456 1.15 49.99 -66.77
N ILE A 457 0.06 49.72 -67.49
CA ILE A 457 -0.40 48.36 -67.76
C ILE A 457 0.41 47.79 -68.94
N VAL A 458 1.22 46.77 -68.69
CA VAL A 458 2.09 46.10 -69.67
C VAL A 458 1.41 44.81 -70.17
N SER A 459 0.29 44.97 -70.87
CA SER A 459 -0.45 43.83 -71.46
C SER A 459 0.24 43.28 -72.70
N LYS A 460 0.64 42.00 -72.69
CA LYS A 460 1.11 41.30 -73.89
C LYS A 460 -0.09 40.96 -74.79
N TYR A 461 0.04 41.18 -76.10
CA TYR A 461 -1.08 41.23 -77.06
C TYR A 461 -1.88 39.93 -77.30
N PHE A 462 -1.54 38.82 -76.64
CA PHE A 462 -2.16 37.50 -76.87
C PHE A 462 -2.45 36.66 -75.61
N GLU A 463 -2.13 37.14 -74.40
CA GLU A 463 -2.29 36.38 -73.16
C GLU A 463 -3.07 37.19 -72.12
N PHE A 464 -3.91 36.53 -71.32
CA PHE A 464 -4.84 37.19 -70.38
C PHE A 464 -4.17 37.72 -69.10
N GLU A 465 -2.84 37.69 -69.03
CA GLU A 465 -2.06 38.18 -67.89
C GLU A 465 -1.86 39.70 -68.00
N ARG A 466 -2.53 40.46 -67.13
CA ARG A 466 -2.21 41.88 -66.93
C ARG A 466 -1.04 41.99 -65.96
N GLU A 467 0.11 42.42 -66.45
CA GLU A 467 1.18 43.01 -65.66
C GLU A 467 0.94 44.52 -65.52
N ALA A 468 1.23 45.09 -64.35
CA ALA A 468 1.32 46.53 -64.12
C ALA A 468 2.74 46.86 -63.61
N GLU A 469 3.44 47.74 -64.33
CA GLU A 469 4.79 48.18 -63.99
C GLU A 469 4.76 49.58 -63.35
N TYR A 470 5.49 49.74 -62.24
CA TYR A 470 5.49 50.93 -61.40
C TYR A 470 6.83 51.66 -61.45
N GLU A 471 6.77 52.98 -61.56
CA GLU A 471 7.92 53.90 -61.58
C GLU A 471 7.66 55.07 -60.62
N CYS A 472 8.72 55.64 -60.03
CA CYS A 472 8.60 56.71 -59.04
C CYS A 472 8.93 58.08 -59.62
N ASP A 473 8.32 59.13 -59.06
CA ASP A 473 8.60 60.52 -59.42
C ASP A 473 10.06 60.92 -59.07
N GLU A 474 10.58 61.96 -59.72
CA GLU A 474 12.00 62.33 -59.60
C GLU A 474 12.40 62.69 -58.15
N GLY A 475 13.40 61.98 -57.62
CA GLY A 475 13.87 62.13 -56.25
C GLY A 475 13.21 61.19 -55.25
N TYR A 476 12.41 60.23 -55.71
CA TYR A 476 11.94 59.08 -54.93
C TYR A 476 12.57 57.78 -55.45
N THR A 477 12.53 56.71 -54.66
CA THR A 477 13.00 55.37 -55.05
C THR A 477 11.94 54.30 -54.77
N LEU A 478 11.82 53.32 -55.66
CA LEU A 478 10.87 52.24 -55.50
C LEU A 478 11.35 51.22 -54.46
N VAL A 479 10.48 50.89 -53.51
CA VAL A 479 10.67 49.87 -52.48
C VAL A 479 9.54 48.85 -52.59
N GLY A 480 9.85 47.69 -53.18
CA GLY A 480 8.87 46.63 -53.48
C GLY A 480 9.20 45.97 -54.83
N ALA A 481 8.24 45.22 -55.37
CA ALA A 481 8.35 44.73 -56.75
C ALA A 481 7.92 45.83 -57.73
N ASN A 482 8.69 46.05 -58.80
CA ASN A 482 8.33 46.98 -59.86
C ASN A 482 7.20 46.44 -60.76
N ARG A 483 6.93 45.14 -60.74
CA ARG A 483 5.85 44.51 -61.51
C ARG A 483 4.88 43.75 -60.62
N LEU A 484 3.59 44.02 -60.80
CA LEU A 484 2.47 43.30 -60.20
C LEU A 484 1.70 42.58 -61.31
N SER A 485 1.37 41.31 -61.09
CA SER A 485 0.53 40.49 -61.98
C SER A 485 -0.83 40.26 -61.34
N CYS A 486 -1.91 40.37 -62.12
CA CYS A 486 -3.24 39.98 -61.66
C CYS A 486 -3.36 38.45 -61.50
N THR A 487 -3.86 38.01 -60.35
CA THR A 487 -4.16 36.60 -60.02
C THR A 487 -5.63 36.46 -59.63
N SER A 488 -6.11 35.22 -59.41
CA SER A 488 -7.46 34.97 -58.86
C SER A 488 -7.68 35.58 -57.46
N SER A 489 -6.59 35.88 -56.74
CA SER A 489 -6.57 36.60 -55.46
C SER A 489 -6.49 38.14 -55.59
N GLY A 490 -6.39 38.68 -56.81
CA GLY A 490 -6.11 40.10 -57.09
C GLY A 490 -4.66 40.35 -57.53
N TRP A 491 -4.21 41.60 -57.51
CA TRP A 491 -2.84 41.95 -57.85
C TRP A 491 -1.82 41.36 -56.84
N SER A 492 -0.76 40.73 -57.35
CA SER A 492 0.33 40.17 -56.55
C SER A 492 1.70 40.40 -57.23
N PRO A 493 2.82 40.55 -56.50
CA PRO A 493 2.94 40.63 -55.04
C PRO A 493 2.36 41.95 -54.48
N ALA A 494 2.61 42.25 -53.20
CA ALA A 494 2.10 43.47 -52.59
C ALA A 494 2.58 44.75 -53.29
N THR A 495 1.72 45.77 -53.32
CA THR A 495 1.95 47.07 -53.97
C THR A 495 3.25 47.73 -53.48
N PRO A 496 4.12 48.22 -54.38
CA PRO A 496 5.36 48.90 -54.00
C PRO A 496 5.09 50.30 -53.41
N GLN A 497 6.12 50.86 -52.77
CA GLN A 497 6.10 52.21 -52.20
C GLN A 497 7.22 53.05 -52.82
N CYS A 498 6.93 54.30 -53.20
CA CYS A 498 7.96 55.27 -53.57
C CYS A 498 8.40 56.05 -52.31
N LYS A 499 9.69 56.03 -52.01
CA LYS A 499 10.27 56.62 -50.79
C LYS A 499 11.22 57.77 -51.11
N ALA A 500 11.21 58.82 -50.29
CA ALA A 500 12.00 60.02 -50.54
C ALA A 500 13.53 59.77 -50.50
N LEU A 501 14.27 60.49 -51.35
CA LEU A 501 15.73 60.51 -51.38
C LEU A 501 16.29 61.87 -50.93
N CYS A 502 16.73 61.97 -49.69
CA CYS A 502 17.38 63.17 -49.16
C CYS A 502 18.85 63.26 -49.60
N LEU A 503 19.30 64.46 -49.98
CA LEU A 503 20.71 64.73 -50.27
C LEU A 503 21.56 64.81 -48.98
N LYS A 504 22.86 64.52 -49.08
CA LYS A 504 23.80 64.66 -47.95
C LYS A 504 23.77 66.09 -47.37
N PRO A 505 23.59 66.26 -46.04
CA PRO A 505 23.69 67.57 -45.40
C PRO A 505 25.17 67.99 -45.25
N THR A 506 25.43 69.28 -45.37
CA THR A 506 26.76 69.88 -45.20
C THR A 506 26.88 70.46 -43.79
N ILE A 507 27.80 69.92 -42.99
CA ILE A 507 28.12 70.40 -41.64
C ILE A 507 29.58 70.88 -41.66
N GLU A 508 29.84 72.15 -41.35
CA GLU A 508 31.21 72.62 -41.13
C GLU A 508 31.72 72.14 -39.76
N TYR A 509 32.98 71.69 -39.70
CA TYR A 509 33.64 71.18 -38.48
C TYR A 509 32.87 70.05 -37.77
N GLY A 510 32.14 69.23 -38.54
CA GLY A 510 31.41 68.06 -38.06
C GLY A 510 31.39 66.90 -39.04
N ARG A 511 31.17 65.69 -38.54
CA ARG A 511 31.19 64.42 -39.28
C ARG A 511 29.87 63.68 -39.13
N LEU A 512 29.47 62.98 -40.18
CA LEU A 512 28.26 62.14 -40.21
C LEU A 512 28.64 60.69 -39.88
N SER A 513 27.81 59.98 -39.10
CA SER A 513 28.07 58.57 -38.74
C SER A 513 27.99 57.57 -39.89
N VAL A 514 27.27 57.90 -40.97
CA VAL A 514 27.26 57.15 -42.23
C VAL A 514 27.28 58.15 -43.37
N GLU A 515 28.31 58.14 -44.22
CA GLU A 515 28.35 59.01 -45.41
C GLU A 515 27.77 58.30 -46.64
N LYS A 516 26.71 58.87 -47.19
CA LYS A 516 26.14 58.54 -48.51
C LYS A 516 25.95 59.82 -49.34
N VAL A 517 25.78 59.66 -50.65
CA VAL A 517 25.40 60.76 -51.56
C VAL A 517 23.90 61.08 -51.44
N LYS A 518 23.08 60.04 -51.26
CA LYS A 518 21.63 60.11 -51.01
C LYS A 518 21.24 59.13 -49.90
N TYR A 519 20.18 59.44 -49.16
CA TYR A 519 19.64 58.65 -48.05
C TYR A 519 18.16 58.36 -48.31
N VAL A 520 17.70 57.16 -48.00
CA VAL A 520 16.31 56.73 -48.25
C VAL A 520 15.47 56.95 -47.01
N GLU A 521 14.25 57.46 -47.14
CA GLU A 521 13.32 57.62 -46.02
C GLU A 521 12.97 56.27 -45.32
N PRO A 522 12.93 56.18 -43.98
CA PRO A 522 13.26 57.18 -42.96
C PRO A 522 14.65 56.94 -42.34
N GLU A 523 15.71 56.93 -43.15
CA GLU A 523 17.08 56.78 -42.64
C GLU A 523 17.46 57.93 -41.70
N ARG A 524 17.96 57.56 -40.52
CA ARG A 524 18.53 58.47 -39.53
C ARG A 524 20.04 58.47 -39.64
N ILE A 525 20.63 59.65 -39.56
CA ILE A 525 22.07 59.85 -39.36
C ILE A 525 22.33 60.69 -38.12
N THR A 526 23.55 60.57 -37.59
CA THR A 526 24.01 61.30 -36.40
C THR A 526 25.19 62.19 -36.75
N ILE A 527 25.28 63.36 -36.11
CA ILE A 527 26.30 64.38 -36.36
C ILE A 527 27.20 64.53 -35.13
N GLN A 528 28.52 64.44 -35.33
CA GLN A 528 29.52 64.64 -34.29
C GLN A 528 30.47 65.78 -34.67
N CYS A 529 30.58 66.81 -33.82
CA CYS A 529 31.51 67.92 -34.04
C CYS A 529 32.97 67.52 -33.80
N GLU A 530 33.90 68.23 -34.44
CA GLU A 530 35.34 68.05 -34.24
C GLU A 530 35.83 68.74 -32.95
N SER A 531 37.02 68.35 -32.48
CA SER A 531 37.54 68.78 -31.18
C SER A 531 37.72 70.31 -31.09
N GLY A 532 37.22 70.91 -30.01
CA GLY A 532 37.15 72.37 -29.84
C GLY A 532 35.82 73.00 -30.26
N TYR A 533 34.89 72.22 -30.84
CA TYR A 533 33.56 72.68 -31.24
C TYR A 533 32.45 71.92 -30.50
N ARG A 534 31.46 72.67 -29.99
CA ARG A 534 30.23 72.14 -29.40
C ARG A 534 29.11 72.03 -30.44
N LEU A 535 28.22 71.07 -30.28
CA LEU A 535 27.04 70.90 -31.14
C LEU A 535 25.92 71.87 -30.74
N VAL A 536 25.34 72.56 -31.72
CA VAL A 536 24.17 73.43 -31.57
C VAL A 536 23.09 72.99 -32.54
N GLY A 537 22.06 72.32 -32.01
CA GLY A 537 20.96 71.70 -32.76
C GLY A 537 20.75 70.24 -32.34
N SER A 538 20.05 69.46 -33.16
CA SER A 538 19.81 68.03 -32.90
C SER A 538 20.97 67.16 -33.41
N GLU A 539 21.52 66.32 -32.53
CA GLU A 539 22.55 65.31 -32.88
C GLU A 539 22.05 64.32 -33.93
N ASN A 540 20.75 64.04 -33.93
CA ASN A 540 20.11 63.01 -34.77
C ASN A 540 19.12 63.68 -35.72
N ILE A 541 19.29 63.46 -37.03
CA ILE A 541 18.36 63.93 -38.08
C ILE A 541 17.91 62.76 -38.96
N THR A 542 16.69 62.83 -39.48
CA THR A 542 16.05 61.76 -40.25
C THR A 542 15.60 62.30 -41.61
N CYS A 543 15.74 61.50 -42.66
CA CYS A 543 15.22 61.83 -43.99
C CYS A 543 13.69 61.78 -43.98
N SER A 544 13.05 62.87 -44.43
CA SER A 544 11.59 63.05 -44.47
C SER A 544 11.02 62.84 -45.88
N GLU A 545 9.70 62.59 -45.95
CA GLU A 545 8.94 62.40 -47.21
C GLU A 545 9.10 63.60 -48.17
N ASP A 546 9.21 64.83 -47.64
CA ASP A 546 9.49 66.06 -48.41
C ASP A 546 10.90 66.11 -49.07
N ARG A 547 11.72 65.06 -48.91
CA ARG A 547 13.15 64.98 -49.29
C ARG A 547 14.06 65.93 -48.47
N THR A 548 13.57 66.41 -47.33
CA THR A 548 14.27 67.28 -46.37
C THR A 548 14.76 66.51 -45.14
N TRP A 549 15.62 67.14 -44.33
CA TRP A 549 16.07 66.59 -43.05
C TRP A 549 15.22 67.14 -41.90
N TYR A 550 14.75 66.26 -41.02
CA TYR A 550 14.03 66.63 -39.80
C TYR A 550 14.65 66.00 -38.54
N PRO A 551 14.95 66.78 -37.48
CA PRO A 551 14.97 68.24 -37.43
C PRO A 551 15.99 68.87 -38.40
N GLU A 552 16.00 70.20 -38.50
CA GLU A 552 16.99 70.92 -39.32
C GLU A 552 18.43 70.57 -38.90
N ALA A 553 19.35 70.60 -39.87
CA ALA A 553 20.74 70.20 -39.66
C ALA A 553 21.47 71.08 -38.62
N PRO A 554 22.18 70.47 -37.65
CA PRO A 554 22.86 71.21 -36.57
C PRO A 554 24.12 71.94 -37.06
N LYS A 555 24.66 72.81 -36.20
CA LYS A 555 25.92 73.54 -36.43
C LYS A 555 26.94 73.21 -35.34
N CYS A 556 28.22 73.34 -35.65
CA CYS A 556 29.33 73.19 -34.71
C CYS A 556 29.93 74.57 -34.40
N GLU A 557 29.95 74.99 -33.13
CA GLU A 557 30.44 76.29 -32.68
C GLU A 557 31.70 76.16 -31.81
N TRP A 558 32.69 77.04 -31.99
CA TRP A 558 33.95 77.01 -31.23
C TRP A 558 33.76 77.32 -29.74
N GLU A 559 34.40 76.56 -28.85
CA GLU A 559 34.35 76.70 -27.39
C GLU A 559 35.60 77.38 -26.80
N TYR A 560 35.41 78.28 -25.81
CA TYR A 560 36.48 79.16 -25.29
C TYR A 560 37.12 78.61 -24.00
N PRO A 561 38.46 78.52 -23.89
CA PRO A 561 39.13 78.16 -22.64
C PRO A 561 39.03 79.26 -21.55
N GLU A 562 38.93 78.84 -20.29
CA GLU A 562 38.89 79.73 -19.13
C GLU A 562 40.17 80.59 -19.00
N GLY A 563 40.05 81.74 -18.33
CA GLY A 563 41.15 82.69 -18.08
C GLY A 563 41.45 83.68 -19.22
N CYS A 564 40.90 83.49 -20.43
CA CYS A 564 41.12 84.40 -21.57
C CYS A 564 40.22 85.66 -21.60
N GLU A 565 39.44 85.94 -20.55
CA GLU A 565 38.38 86.95 -20.54
C GLU A 565 38.86 88.39 -20.83
N GLN A 566 40.03 88.75 -20.30
CA GLN A 566 40.65 90.06 -20.57
C GLN A 566 41.07 90.18 -22.04
N VAL A 567 41.53 89.09 -22.66
CA VAL A 567 41.86 89.04 -24.10
C VAL A 567 40.60 89.15 -24.95
N VAL A 568 39.48 88.55 -24.54
CA VAL A 568 38.18 88.71 -25.21
C VAL A 568 37.68 90.15 -25.13
N THR A 569 37.86 90.82 -23.97
CA THR A 569 37.50 92.23 -23.79
C THR A 569 38.35 93.15 -24.66
N GLY A 570 39.68 92.93 -24.69
CA GLY A 570 40.60 93.64 -25.57
C GLY A 570 40.29 93.40 -27.06
N ARG A 571 39.94 92.17 -27.45
CA ARG A 571 39.55 91.84 -28.83
C ARG A 571 38.28 92.58 -29.26
N LYS A 572 37.28 92.70 -28.38
CA LYS A 572 36.05 93.48 -28.65
C LYS A 572 36.32 94.99 -28.81
N LEU A 573 37.22 95.56 -28.00
CA LEU A 573 37.64 96.96 -28.15
C LEU A 573 38.41 97.19 -29.46
N LEU A 574 39.34 96.30 -29.80
CA LEU A 574 40.11 96.41 -31.05
C LEU A 574 39.27 96.11 -32.30
N GLN A 575 38.15 95.39 -32.19
CA GLN A 575 37.17 95.21 -33.27
C GLN A 575 36.40 96.49 -33.63
N CYS A 576 36.47 97.55 -32.81
CA CYS A 576 35.91 98.86 -33.15
C CYS A 576 36.86 99.74 -33.99
N LEU A 577 38.13 99.36 -34.14
CA LEU A 577 39.10 100.06 -35.00
C LEU A 577 39.09 99.43 -36.38
N SER A 578 38.85 100.24 -37.41
CA SER A 578 38.50 99.75 -38.75
C SER A 578 39.71 99.60 -39.69
N ARG A 579 40.85 100.19 -39.32
CA ARG A 579 42.08 100.16 -40.14
C ARG A 579 43.28 99.59 -39.34
N PRO A 580 44.18 98.82 -39.96
CA PRO A 580 45.39 98.31 -39.30
C PRO A 580 46.30 99.43 -38.74
N GLU A 581 46.29 100.59 -39.39
CA GLU A 581 47.03 101.79 -38.96
C GLU A 581 46.46 102.38 -37.67
N GLU A 582 45.12 102.40 -37.51
CA GLU A 582 44.44 102.83 -36.28
C GLU A 582 44.78 101.88 -35.12
N VAL A 583 44.79 100.56 -35.38
CA VAL A 583 45.19 99.54 -34.40
C VAL A 583 46.65 99.70 -33.99
N LYS A 584 47.57 99.94 -34.94
CA LYS A 584 48.99 100.18 -34.63
C LYS A 584 49.18 101.46 -33.82
N LEU A 585 48.53 102.55 -34.20
CA LEU A 585 48.59 103.82 -33.47
C LEU A 585 48.00 103.68 -32.05
N ALA A 586 46.88 102.98 -31.89
CA ALA A 586 46.29 102.71 -30.58
C ALA A 586 47.21 101.86 -29.69
N LEU A 587 47.92 100.87 -30.25
CA LEU A 587 48.93 100.08 -29.54
C LEU A 587 50.17 100.90 -29.16
N GLU A 588 50.62 101.82 -30.03
CA GLU A 588 51.73 102.74 -29.73
C GLU A 588 51.34 103.77 -28.65
N VAL A 589 50.11 104.31 -28.68
CA VAL A 589 49.57 105.18 -27.63
C VAL A 589 49.38 104.44 -26.31
N TYR A 590 48.88 103.20 -26.35
CA TYR A 590 48.73 102.37 -25.14
C TYR A 590 50.11 102.03 -24.53
N LYS A 591 51.10 101.68 -25.37
CA LYS A 591 52.50 101.50 -24.95
C LYS A 591 53.06 102.79 -24.32
N LEU A 592 52.86 103.95 -24.95
CA LEU A 592 53.26 105.24 -24.38
C LEU A 592 52.58 105.53 -23.04
N SER A 593 51.31 105.18 -22.86
CA SER A 593 50.62 105.36 -21.56
C SER A 593 51.21 104.48 -20.45
N LEU A 594 51.64 103.25 -20.78
CA LEU A 594 52.34 102.36 -19.85
C LEU A 594 53.77 102.84 -19.55
N GLU A 595 54.46 103.40 -20.54
CA GLU A 595 55.79 104.01 -20.37
C GLU A 595 55.73 105.31 -19.55
N ILE A 596 54.68 106.12 -19.70
CA ILE A 596 54.41 107.31 -18.86
C ILE A 596 54.15 106.89 -17.42
N ALA A 597 53.27 105.91 -17.17
CA ALA A 597 53.01 105.40 -15.81
C ALA A 597 54.28 104.82 -15.14
N LEU A 598 55.18 104.20 -15.92
CA LEU A 598 56.49 103.74 -15.46
C LEU A 598 57.47 104.88 -15.15
N LEU A 599 57.37 106.03 -15.84
CA LEU A 599 58.19 107.22 -15.58
C LEU A 599 57.66 108.05 -14.40
N GLU A 600 56.35 108.15 -14.22
CA GLU A 600 55.73 108.75 -13.04
C GLU A 600 56.17 108.01 -11.76
N LEU A 601 56.22 106.68 -11.79
CA LEU A 601 56.81 105.83 -10.74
C LEU A 601 58.31 106.03 -10.50
N GLN A 602 59.04 106.71 -11.39
CA GLN A 602 60.49 106.98 -11.27
C GLN A 602 60.82 108.42 -10.88
N ILE A 603 59.91 109.37 -11.13
CA ILE A 603 60.08 110.79 -10.76
C ILE A 603 59.95 110.99 -9.24
N ASP A 604 59.15 110.16 -8.57
CA ASP A 604 58.66 110.39 -7.19
C ASP A 604 59.68 110.05 -6.07
N LYS A 605 60.99 110.07 -6.37
CA LYS A 605 62.08 109.99 -5.38
C LYS A 605 63.44 110.48 -5.96
N PRO A 606 64.32 111.14 -5.18
CA PRO A 606 64.17 111.57 -3.78
C PRO A 606 64.50 113.06 -3.52
N LYS A 607 63.70 113.77 -2.71
CA LYS A 607 64.19 114.93 -1.92
C LYS A 607 63.29 115.41 -0.76
N ASP A 608 63.02 114.54 0.21
CA ASP A 608 63.36 114.83 1.61
C ASP A 608 63.38 113.53 2.46
N ALA A 609 63.77 113.58 3.73
CA ALA A 609 64.08 112.39 4.54
C ALA A 609 63.41 112.31 5.92
N SER A 610 62.62 111.24 6.18
CA SER A 610 62.56 110.47 7.46
C SER A 610 61.44 109.39 7.53
N LEU A 611 61.79 108.14 7.92
CA LEU A 611 60.98 107.08 8.62
C LEU A 611 59.71 106.48 7.89
N GLU A 612 59.65 105.18 7.47
CA GLU A 612 59.21 103.90 8.16
C GLU A 612 57.68 103.55 8.08
N ALA A 613 57.12 102.31 8.11
CA ALA A 613 57.60 100.90 7.88
C ALA A 613 56.44 99.81 7.86
N SER A 614 56.75 98.56 7.40
CA SER A 614 56.13 97.22 7.70
C SER A 614 54.81 96.61 7.06
N GLU A 615 54.93 95.36 6.54
CA GLU A 615 54.09 94.10 6.67
C GLU A 615 52.53 93.99 6.40
N ARG A 616 51.84 92.81 6.20
CA ARG A 616 52.09 91.44 5.61
C ARG A 616 50.80 90.49 5.56
N GLU A 617 50.67 89.57 4.58
CA GLU A 617 50.06 88.16 4.58
C GLU A 617 48.53 87.72 4.54
N LYS A 618 48.23 86.68 3.69
CA LYS A 618 47.43 85.38 3.85
C LYS A 618 45.86 85.12 3.68
N ASN A 619 45.55 84.08 2.84
CA ASN A 619 44.62 82.89 2.88
C ASN A 619 43.06 82.95 3.08
N VAL A 620 42.12 82.22 2.40
CA VAL A 620 41.94 80.81 1.84
C VAL A 620 41.48 79.75 2.90
N PRO A 621 40.46 78.80 2.74
CA PRO A 621 39.89 78.09 1.54
C PRO A 621 38.34 77.66 1.50
N ALA A 622 37.92 76.92 0.43
CA ALA A 622 36.86 75.84 0.33
C ALA A 622 35.32 76.20 0.40
N ALA A 623 34.28 75.32 0.22
CA ALA A 623 34.12 73.83 0.05
C ALA A 623 32.74 73.34 -0.54
N PHE A 624 32.64 72.08 -1.05
CA PHE A 624 31.44 71.19 -1.24
C PHE A 624 30.30 71.58 -2.26
N ASN A 625 29.29 70.77 -2.70
CA ASN A 625 28.77 69.38 -2.46
C ASN A 625 27.96 68.78 -3.71
N PRO A 626 27.60 67.46 -3.79
CA PRO A 626 27.09 66.76 -5.03
C PRO A 626 25.69 66.06 -5.04
N ILE A 627 25.25 65.54 -6.22
CA ILE A 627 24.51 64.25 -6.50
C ILE A 627 25.29 63.47 -7.58
#